data_AF-G4T982-F1
#
_entry.id   AF-G4T982-F1
#
_cell.length_a   1.000
_cell.length_b   1.000
_cell.length_c   1.000
_cell.angle_alpha   90.00
_cell.angle_beta   90.00
_cell.angle_gamma   90.00
#
_symmetry.space_group_name_H-M   'P 1'
#
loop_
_entity.id
_entity.type
_entity.pdbx_description
1 polymer ?
#
loop_
_entity_poly.entity_id
_entity_poly.type
_entity_poly.pdbx_seq_one_letter_code
_entity_poly.pdbx_strand_id
1 'polypeptide(L)'
;MDGAMASELERYGVEMPKDATPNLWSSNALLSDIESVKRVHASYLHAGAKVLSTCTYQLTLQAAGSEQKARILMKRAINALHEATRAYNMVNERLLSLGPAATIHPSGAEYSGEYRGPFDPKSATSTAALTDFHLSRLRLVEREDWDKLDGILFETVPLVTELDAIRAAVGHFQIESPTFSKPIYISMVFPNGRLPEWPQSVSVVDGMASIPSCAGSR
;
A
#
# COMPACT_ATOMS: atom_id res chain seq x y z
N MET A 1 7.68 -7.63 -10.92
CA MET A 1 6.88 -6.47 -10.48
C MET A 1 7.60 -5.21 -10.92
N ASP A 2 6.92 -4.08 -10.99
CA ASP A 2 7.53 -2.76 -11.16
C ASP A 2 8.43 -2.40 -9.97
N GLY A 3 9.10 -1.24 -10.07
CA GLY A 3 10.01 -0.72 -9.06
C GLY A 3 9.48 0.54 -8.39
N ALA A 4 10.40 1.31 -7.78
CA ALA A 4 10.06 2.53 -7.05
C ALA A 4 9.40 3.59 -7.94
N MET A 5 8.22 4.06 -7.54
CA MET A 5 7.51 5.16 -8.19
C MET A 5 8.19 6.52 -7.94
N ALA A 6 8.53 6.82 -6.68
CA ALA A 6 9.06 8.13 -6.30
C ALA A 6 10.40 8.45 -7.00
N SER A 7 11.35 7.51 -7.01
CA SER A 7 12.65 7.71 -7.63
C SER A 7 12.57 7.91 -9.15
N GLU A 8 11.63 7.24 -9.82
CA GLU A 8 11.43 7.44 -11.26
C GLU A 8 10.71 8.75 -11.56
N LEU A 9 9.73 9.15 -10.74
CA LEU A 9 9.11 10.48 -10.86
C LEU A 9 10.14 11.61 -10.71
N GLU A 10 11.09 11.51 -9.76
CA GLU A 10 12.21 12.46 -9.65
C GLU A 10 13.08 12.48 -10.92
N ARG A 11 13.34 11.33 -11.54
CA ARG A 11 14.08 11.24 -12.82
C ARG A 11 13.33 11.90 -13.98
N TYR A 12 12.00 11.90 -13.95
CA TYR A 12 11.16 12.64 -14.89
C TYR A 12 11.00 14.13 -14.54
N GLY A 13 11.69 14.61 -13.50
CA GLY A 13 11.69 16.03 -13.12
C GLY A 13 10.51 16.45 -12.25
N VAL A 14 9.77 15.50 -11.67
CA VAL A 14 8.70 15.83 -10.72
C VAL A 14 9.32 16.17 -9.37
N GLU A 15 9.04 17.38 -8.89
CA GLU A 15 9.51 17.82 -7.57
C GLU A 15 8.79 17.05 -6.45
N MET A 16 9.58 16.41 -5.59
CA MET A 16 9.09 15.77 -4.37
C MET A 16 9.32 16.70 -3.19
N PRO A 17 8.26 17.14 -2.48
CA PRO A 17 8.44 18.02 -1.32
C PRO A 17 9.02 17.23 -0.14
N LYS A 18 10.36 17.21 -0.04
CA LYS A 18 11.14 16.39 0.92
C LYS A 18 10.81 16.66 2.39
N ASP A 19 10.29 17.85 2.70
CA ASP A 19 10.03 18.31 4.07
C ASP A 19 8.53 18.46 4.41
N ALA A 20 7.61 17.94 3.57
CA ALA A 20 6.17 18.07 3.80
C ALA A 20 5.60 16.96 4.71
N THR A 21 4.89 17.38 5.76
CA THR A 21 4.00 16.52 6.56
C THR A 21 2.55 16.97 6.41
N PRO A 22 1.61 16.07 6.07
CA PRO A 22 1.81 14.66 5.76
C PRO A 22 2.48 14.47 4.39
N ASN A 23 3.26 13.40 4.32
CA ASN A 23 4.11 13.14 3.19
C ASN A 23 3.30 12.49 2.05
N LEU A 24 2.98 13.30 1.04
CA LEU A 24 2.31 12.86 -0.19
C LEU A 24 3.30 12.75 -1.37
N TRP A 25 4.62 12.57 -1.18
CA TRP A 25 5.63 12.69 -2.25
C TRP A 25 5.15 12.21 -3.62
N SER A 26 4.95 10.90 -3.78
CA SER A 26 4.52 10.32 -5.05
C SER A 26 3.03 10.55 -5.34
N SER A 27 2.16 10.45 -4.33
CA SER A 27 0.72 10.62 -4.52
C SER A 27 0.31 12.07 -4.82
N ASN A 28 1.15 13.07 -4.56
CA ASN A 28 0.94 14.47 -4.97
C ASN A 28 1.09 14.63 -6.48
N ALA A 29 1.95 13.84 -7.12
CA ALA A 29 2.06 13.78 -8.58
C ALA A 29 0.71 13.38 -9.22
N LEU A 30 -0.16 12.67 -8.50
CA LEU A 30 -1.51 12.40 -8.98
C LEU A 30 -2.30 13.69 -9.25
N LEU A 31 -2.03 14.79 -8.53
CA LEU A 31 -2.63 16.11 -8.77
C LEU A 31 -1.81 16.95 -9.74
N SER A 32 -0.50 17.06 -9.47
CA SER A 32 0.36 18.02 -10.17
C SER A 32 0.83 17.54 -11.53
N ASP A 33 1.06 16.25 -11.73
CA ASP A 33 1.62 15.69 -12.96
C ASP A 33 1.27 14.21 -13.15
N ILE A 34 0.00 13.96 -13.48
CA ILE A 34 -0.53 12.60 -13.72
C ILE A 34 0.12 11.94 -14.94
N GLU A 35 0.61 12.72 -15.91
CA GLU A 35 1.25 12.19 -17.11
C GLU A 35 2.64 11.62 -16.79
N SER A 36 3.38 12.23 -15.87
CA SER A 36 4.59 11.61 -15.33
C SER A 36 4.31 10.28 -14.63
N VAL A 37 3.23 10.16 -13.86
CA VAL A 37 2.84 8.87 -13.24
C VAL A 37 2.58 7.80 -14.31
N LYS A 38 1.85 8.13 -15.38
CA LYS A 38 1.63 7.22 -16.51
C LYS A 38 2.93 6.84 -17.23
N ARG A 39 3.85 7.80 -17.41
CA ARG A 39 5.18 7.56 -18.01
C ARG A 39 6.01 6.59 -17.18
N VAL A 40 5.98 6.70 -15.86
CA VAL A 40 6.65 5.74 -14.96
C VAL A 40 6.05 4.34 -15.10
N HIS A 41 4.73 4.20 -15.10
CA HIS A 41 4.12 2.88 -15.35
C HIS A 41 4.52 2.31 -16.72
N ALA A 42 4.49 3.13 -17.77
CA ALA A 42 4.89 2.73 -19.11
C ALA A 42 6.38 2.35 -19.20
N SER A 43 7.26 3.03 -18.46
CA SER A 43 8.69 2.70 -18.46
C SER A 43 8.96 1.35 -17.82
N TYR A 44 8.27 1.01 -16.74
CA TYR A 44 8.35 -0.33 -16.14
C TYR A 44 7.80 -1.43 -17.08
N LEU A 45 6.71 -1.15 -17.79
CA LEU A 45 6.20 -2.05 -18.83
C LEU A 45 7.23 -2.27 -19.94
N HIS A 46 7.87 -1.20 -20.43
CA HIS A 46 8.92 -1.28 -21.43
C HIS A 46 10.15 -2.07 -20.94
N ALA A 47 10.46 -1.98 -19.65
CA ALA A 47 11.51 -2.79 -19.01
C ALA A 47 11.10 -4.25 -18.77
N GLY A 48 9.87 -4.65 -19.12
CA GLY A 48 9.39 -6.02 -19.03
C GLY A 48 8.64 -6.37 -17.73
N ALA A 49 8.26 -5.38 -16.92
CA ALA A 49 7.41 -5.62 -15.77
C ALA A 49 6.04 -6.17 -16.20
N LYS A 50 5.59 -7.23 -15.52
CA LYS A 50 4.28 -7.87 -15.76
C LYS A 50 3.25 -7.62 -14.66
N VAL A 51 3.71 -7.10 -13.52
CA VAL A 51 2.89 -6.77 -12.36
C VAL A 51 3.21 -5.33 -12.03
N LEU A 52 2.20 -4.47 -11.96
CA LEU A 52 2.35 -3.06 -11.60
C LEU A 52 1.49 -2.72 -10.41
N SER A 53 1.91 -1.74 -9.62
CA SER A 53 1.14 -1.22 -8.50
C SER A 53 0.72 0.23 -8.69
N THR A 54 -0.38 0.64 -8.07
CA THR A 54 -0.84 2.04 -8.12
C THR A 54 0.08 2.97 -7.32
N CYS A 55 0.11 4.26 -7.69
CA CYS A 55 0.84 5.30 -6.93
C CYS A 55 0.12 5.72 -5.62
N THR A 56 -0.23 4.75 -4.77
CA THR A 56 -1.10 4.93 -3.58
C THR A 56 -0.49 4.47 -2.26
N TYR A 57 0.78 4.07 -2.26
CA TYR A 57 1.53 3.62 -1.08
C TYR A 57 1.28 4.50 0.17
N GLN A 58 1.36 5.83 0.02
CA GLN A 58 1.18 6.80 1.12
C GLN A 58 -0.19 7.49 1.12
N LEU A 59 -1.12 7.09 0.24
CA LEU A 59 -2.43 7.75 0.15
C LEU A 59 -3.32 7.34 1.32
N THR A 60 -3.45 8.23 2.30
CA THR A 60 -4.30 8.10 3.49
C THR A 60 -5.28 9.27 3.59
N LEU A 61 -6.32 9.13 4.42
CA LEU A 61 -7.27 10.22 4.69
C LEU A 61 -6.58 11.45 5.27
N GLN A 62 -5.67 11.22 6.23
CA GLN A 62 -4.87 12.25 6.87
C GLN A 62 -3.99 12.95 5.86
N ALA A 63 -3.36 12.20 4.96
CA ALA A 63 -2.48 12.74 3.94
C ALA A 63 -3.24 13.60 2.92
N ALA A 64 -4.42 13.15 2.48
CA ALA A 64 -5.26 13.90 1.57
C ALA A 64 -5.87 15.18 2.20
N GLY A 65 -6.13 15.15 3.51
CA GLY A 65 -6.76 16.23 4.27
C GLY A 65 -8.30 16.21 4.25
N SER A 66 -8.91 15.40 3.40
CA SER A 66 -10.35 15.11 3.42
C SER A 66 -10.66 13.80 2.70
N GLU A 67 -11.77 13.16 3.06
CA GLU A 67 -12.24 11.93 2.40
C GLU A 67 -12.52 12.15 0.91
N GLN A 68 -13.20 13.25 0.57
CA GLN A 68 -13.49 13.59 -0.83
C GLN A 68 -12.22 13.69 -1.67
N LYS A 69 -11.18 14.36 -1.14
CA LYS A 69 -9.90 14.47 -1.85
C LYS A 69 -9.19 13.12 -1.94
N ALA A 70 -9.24 12.31 -0.88
CA ALA A 70 -8.66 10.96 -0.89
C ALA A 70 -9.30 10.06 -1.97
N ARG A 71 -10.64 10.08 -2.09
CA ARG A 71 -11.36 9.35 -3.14
C ARG A 71 -10.98 9.80 -4.55
N ILE A 72 -10.85 11.11 -4.77
CA ILE A 72 -10.41 11.67 -6.05
C ILE A 72 -9.00 11.18 -6.40
N LEU A 73 -8.07 11.23 -5.46
CA LEU A 73 -6.69 10.77 -5.66
C LEU A 73 -6.63 9.26 -5.93
N MET A 74 -7.40 8.47 -5.18
CA MET A 74 -7.47 7.02 -5.34
C MET A 74 -7.94 6.67 -6.75
N LYS A 75 -9.06 7.28 -7.21
CA LYS A 75 -9.59 7.09 -8.55
C LYS A 75 -8.60 7.50 -9.63
N ARG A 76 -7.90 8.64 -9.45
CA ARG A 76 -6.87 9.10 -10.40
C ARG A 76 -5.70 8.12 -10.50
N ALA A 77 -5.24 7.54 -9.39
CA ALA A 77 -4.16 6.57 -9.39
C ALA A 77 -4.54 5.27 -10.12
N ILE A 78 -5.74 4.75 -9.83
CA ILE A 78 -6.26 3.54 -10.49
C ILE A 78 -6.41 3.77 -12.00
N ASN A 79 -6.97 4.92 -12.40
CA ASN A 79 -7.12 5.25 -13.82
C ASN A 79 -5.79 5.45 -14.52
N ALA A 80 -4.81 6.11 -13.89
CA ALA A 80 -3.48 6.29 -14.47
C ALA A 80 -2.79 4.95 -14.73
N LEU A 81 -2.83 4.02 -13.77
CA LEU A 81 -2.32 2.67 -13.97
C LEU A 81 -3.09 1.95 -15.08
N HIS A 82 -4.43 1.96 -15.03
CA HIS A 82 -5.25 1.31 -16.04
C HIS A 82 -4.95 1.83 -17.45
N GLU A 83 -4.95 3.15 -17.65
CA GLU A 83 -4.64 3.79 -18.92
C GLU A 83 -3.24 3.47 -19.43
N ALA A 84 -2.22 3.54 -18.55
CA ALA A 84 -0.85 3.19 -18.92
C ALA A 84 -0.72 1.74 -19.40
N THR A 85 -1.60 0.84 -18.94
CA THR A 85 -1.59 -0.58 -19.32
C THR A 85 -2.44 -0.90 -20.55
N ARG A 86 -3.35 -0.02 -20.99
CA ARG A 86 -4.32 -0.32 -22.09
C ARG A 86 -3.65 -0.69 -23.42
N ALA A 87 -2.49 -0.10 -23.72
CA ALA A 87 -1.76 -0.35 -24.96
C ALA A 87 -0.82 -1.57 -24.87
N TYR A 88 -0.73 -2.24 -23.72
CA TYR A 88 0.24 -3.29 -23.46
C TYR A 88 -0.46 -4.64 -23.22
N ASN A 89 -0.27 -5.58 -24.14
CA ASN A 89 -0.81 -6.95 -24.03
C ASN A 89 -0.05 -7.83 -23.02
N MET A 90 0.91 -7.27 -22.27
CA MET A 90 1.89 -8.03 -21.48
C MET A 90 1.69 -7.89 -19.96
N VAL A 91 0.63 -7.20 -19.52
CA VAL A 91 0.34 -6.97 -18.11
C VAL A 91 -0.45 -8.17 -17.58
N ASN A 92 0.12 -8.84 -16.57
CA ASN A 92 -0.55 -9.92 -15.86
C ASN A 92 -1.43 -9.37 -14.74
N GLU A 93 -0.93 -8.40 -13.96
CA GLU A 93 -1.64 -7.91 -12.77
C GLU A 93 -1.44 -6.40 -12.54
N ARG A 94 -2.53 -5.71 -12.21
CA ARG A 94 -2.59 -4.34 -11.68
C ARG A 94 -3.03 -4.39 -10.22
N LEU A 95 -2.12 -4.05 -9.31
CA LEU A 95 -2.35 -4.16 -7.87
C LEU A 95 -2.62 -2.79 -7.25
N LEU A 96 -3.61 -2.72 -6.37
CA LEU A 96 -3.75 -1.58 -5.47
C LEU A 96 -2.63 -1.62 -4.43
N SER A 97 -1.70 -0.67 -4.46
CA SER A 97 -0.64 -0.56 -3.46
C SER A 97 -1.12 0.18 -2.21
N LEU A 98 -0.96 -0.43 -1.04
CA LEU A 98 -1.25 0.13 0.26
C LEU A 98 -0.03 -0.05 1.17
N GLY A 99 0.64 1.04 1.53
CA GLY A 99 1.75 1.01 2.48
C GLY A 99 1.33 0.82 3.94
N PRO A 100 2.28 0.66 4.86
CA PRO A 100 2.02 0.50 6.27
C PRO A 100 1.54 1.81 6.93
N ALA A 101 0.98 1.75 8.14
CA ALA A 101 0.55 2.92 8.91
C ALA A 101 1.71 3.89 9.23
N ALA A 102 2.95 3.38 9.25
CA ALA A 102 4.15 4.21 9.32
C ALA A 102 4.20 5.33 8.27
N THR A 103 3.57 5.15 7.09
CA THR A 103 3.61 6.18 6.03
C THR A 103 2.98 7.51 6.44
N ILE A 104 2.23 7.56 7.54
CA ILE A 104 1.67 8.81 8.09
C ILE A 104 2.78 9.78 8.53
N HIS A 105 3.94 9.27 8.95
CA HIS A 105 5.06 10.08 9.43
C HIS A 105 6.35 9.74 8.68
N PRO A 106 7.11 10.73 8.18
CA PRO A 106 8.40 10.49 7.54
C PRO A 106 9.49 10.24 8.61
N SER A 107 9.35 9.15 9.36
CA SER A 107 10.28 8.78 10.45
C SER A 107 11.11 7.55 10.14
N GLY A 108 10.94 6.92 8.97
CA GLY A 108 11.54 5.61 8.66
C GLY A 108 10.95 4.47 9.49
N ALA A 109 9.78 4.70 10.13
CA ALA A 109 9.11 3.70 10.95
C ALA A 109 8.63 2.50 10.13
N GLU A 110 8.49 2.66 8.81
CA GLU A 110 8.19 1.58 7.88
C GLU A 110 9.31 0.53 7.81
N TYR A 111 10.51 0.86 8.32
CA TYR A 111 11.61 -0.08 8.48
C TYR A 111 11.95 -0.31 9.96
N SER A 112 11.93 0.71 10.83
CA SER A 112 12.27 0.47 12.24
C SER A 112 11.18 -0.25 13.03
N GLY A 113 9.92 -0.17 12.57
CA GLY A 113 8.76 -0.66 13.32
C GLY A 113 8.41 0.21 14.55
N GLU A 114 9.04 1.37 14.71
CA GLU A 114 8.85 2.24 15.88
C GLU A 114 7.58 3.10 15.75
N TYR A 115 6.43 2.47 15.91
CA TYR A 115 5.14 3.14 15.84
C TYR A 115 4.84 3.85 17.15
N ARG A 116 4.05 4.92 17.10
CA ARG A 116 3.70 5.74 18.28
C ARG A 116 2.20 5.92 18.42
N GLY A 117 1.79 6.31 19.62
CA GLY A 117 0.40 6.63 19.94
C GLY A 117 -0.51 5.42 19.73
N PRO A 118 -1.66 5.58 19.04
CA PRO A 118 -2.61 4.48 18.87
C PRO A 118 -2.07 3.34 18.01
N PHE A 119 -0.96 3.51 17.28
CA PHE A 119 -0.37 2.46 16.45
C PHE A 119 0.83 1.75 17.12
N ASP A 120 1.29 2.19 18.30
CA ASP A 120 2.36 1.51 19.03
C ASP A 120 1.92 0.07 19.34
N PRO A 121 2.68 -0.98 18.97
CA PRO A 121 2.28 -2.37 19.22
C PRO A 121 2.16 -2.73 20.71
N LYS A 122 2.71 -1.90 21.61
CA LYS A 122 2.52 -2.05 23.07
C LYS A 122 1.21 -1.42 23.55
N SER A 123 0.51 -0.65 22.72
CA SER A 123 -0.78 -0.08 23.05
C SER A 123 -1.89 -1.13 22.99
N ALA A 124 -2.79 -1.12 23.99
CA ALA A 124 -3.98 -1.98 24.00
C ALA A 124 -4.96 -1.70 22.84
N THR A 125 -4.84 -0.54 22.18
CA THR A 125 -5.69 -0.16 21.04
C THR A 125 -5.02 -0.38 19.69
N SER A 126 -3.79 -0.89 19.64
CA SER A 126 -2.95 -0.93 18.44
C SER A 126 -3.62 -1.63 17.26
N THR A 127 -4.02 -2.89 17.45
CA THR A 127 -4.64 -3.68 16.39
C THR A 127 -5.92 -3.04 15.87
N ALA A 128 -6.77 -2.49 16.76
CA ALA A 128 -8.02 -1.84 16.35
C ALA A 128 -7.75 -0.57 15.55
N ALA A 129 -6.84 0.29 16.00
CA ALA A 129 -6.47 1.51 15.29
C ALA A 129 -5.85 1.22 13.91
N LEU A 130 -4.95 0.23 13.83
CA LEU A 130 -4.36 -0.23 12.58
C LEU A 130 -5.41 -0.85 11.64
N THR A 131 -6.40 -1.55 12.19
CA THR A 131 -7.51 -2.12 11.43
C THR A 131 -8.34 -1.00 10.78
N ASP A 132 -8.73 0.00 11.56
CA ASP A 132 -9.48 1.15 11.05
C ASP A 132 -8.68 1.94 10.02
N PHE A 133 -7.36 2.08 10.23
CA PHE A 133 -6.47 2.70 9.27
C PHE A 133 -6.52 2.02 7.89
N HIS A 134 -6.32 0.70 7.84
CA HIS A 134 -6.34 -0.04 6.57
C HIS A 134 -7.74 -0.16 5.97
N LEU A 135 -8.76 -0.40 6.79
CA LEU A 135 -10.15 -0.48 6.35
C LEU A 135 -10.62 0.84 5.71
N SER A 136 -10.24 1.99 6.29
CA SER A 136 -10.58 3.29 5.74
C SER A 136 -10.03 3.49 4.32
N ARG A 137 -8.85 2.93 4.01
CA ARG A 137 -8.23 3.01 2.69
C ARG A 137 -8.88 2.09 1.68
N LEU A 138 -9.28 0.88 2.09
CA LEU A 138 -10.06 -0.03 1.25
C LEU A 138 -11.39 0.62 0.82
N ARG A 139 -12.05 1.33 1.75
CA ARG A 139 -13.30 2.05 1.50
C ARG A 139 -13.17 3.26 0.56
N LEU A 140 -11.96 3.70 0.23
CA LEU A 140 -11.73 4.78 -0.75
C LEU A 140 -11.93 4.31 -2.20
N VAL A 141 -11.87 3.00 -2.45
CA VAL A 141 -12.02 2.45 -3.80
C VAL A 141 -13.50 2.25 -4.10
N GLU A 142 -13.98 2.94 -5.13
CA GLU A 142 -15.36 2.81 -5.58
C GLU A 142 -15.59 1.44 -6.23
N ARG A 143 -16.83 0.93 -6.15
CA ARG A 143 -17.18 -0.41 -6.65
C ARG A 143 -16.75 -0.64 -8.10
N GLU A 144 -16.95 0.36 -8.96
CA GLU A 144 -16.61 0.32 -10.39
C GLU A 144 -15.10 0.39 -10.70
N ASP A 145 -14.28 0.79 -9.72
CA ASP A 145 -12.83 0.89 -9.87
C ASP A 145 -12.14 -0.44 -9.59
N TRP A 146 -12.77 -1.36 -8.85
CA TRP A 146 -12.26 -2.72 -8.65
C TRP A 146 -12.15 -3.53 -9.93
N ASP A 147 -12.93 -3.23 -10.98
CA ASP A 147 -12.82 -3.90 -12.28
C ASP A 147 -11.51 -3.55 -13.02
N LYS A 148 -10.85 -2.47 -12.63
CA LYS A 148 -9.56 -2.03 -13.21
C LYS A 148 -8.35 -2.63 -12.48
N LEU A 149 -8.60 -3.34 -11.38
CA LEU A 149 -7.59 -3.91 -10.49
C LEU A 149 -7.70 -5.44 -10.49
N ASP A 150 -6.55 -6.10 -10.41
CA ASP A 150 -6.46 -7.56 -10.38
C ASP A 150 -6.19 -8.08 -8.97
N GLY A 151 -5.81 -7.21 -8.01
CA GLY A 151 -5.51 -7.58 -6.63
C GLY A 151 -5.21 -6.37 -5.73
N ILE A 152 -4.97 -6.65 -4.45
CA ILE A 152 -4.46 -5.67 -3.48
C ILE A 152 -3.09 -6.12 -3.01
N LEU A 153 -2.16 -5.18 -2.92
CA LEU A 153 -0.85 -5.36 -2.31
C LEU A 153 -0.72 -4.44 -1.09
N PHE A 154 -0.72 -5.04 0.09
CA PHE A 154 -0.21 -4.38 1.29
C PHE A 154 1.31 -4.57 1.31
N GLU A 155 2.07 -3.52 1.08
CA GLU A 155 3.53 -3.62 0.95
C GLU A 155 4.28 -2.93 2.07
N THR A 156 5.51 -3.39 2.31
CA THR A 156 6.44 -2.82 3.30
C THR A 156 5.90 -2.90 4.73
N VAL A 157 5.24 -3.99 5.11
CA VAL A 157 4.65 -4.15 6.45
C VAL A 157 5.74 -4.58 7.45
N PRO A 158 6.06 -3.77 8.48
CA PRO A 158 7.16 -4.08 9.41
C PRO A 158 6.71 -4.80 10.69
N LEU A 159 5.40 -4.88 10.95
CA LEU A 159 4.85 -5.39 12.21
C LEU A 159 3.93 -6.59 11.97
N VAL A 160 4.01 -7.60 12.84
CA VAL A 160 3.02 -8.70 12.90
C VAL A 160 1.68 -8.16 13.41
N THR A 161 1.71 -7.25 14.38
CA THR A 161 0.50 -6.54 14.85
C THR A 161 -0.25 -5.87 13.70
N GLU A 162 0.49 -5.27 12.76
CA GLU A 162 -0.10 -4.65 11.58
C GLU A 162 -0.56 -5.67 10.54
N LEU A 163 0.16 -6.78 10.36
CA LEU A 163 -0.30 -7.90 9.53
C LEU A 163 -1.68 -8.40 9.99
N ASP A 164 -1.85 -8.63 11.30
CA ASP A 164 -3.12 -9.10 11.86
C ASP A 164 -4.23 -8.04 11.70
N ALA A 165 -3.89 -6.76 11.86
CA ALA A 165 -4.81 -5.66 11.62
C ALA A 165 -5.23 -5.55 10.13
N ILE A 166 -4.31 -5.77 9.19
CA ILE A 166 -4.62 -5.83 7.75
C ILE A 166 -5.61 -6.96 7.46
N ARG A 167 -5.38 -8.14 8.04
CA ARG A 167 -6.29 -9.29 7.89
C ARG A 167 -7.68 -8.99 8.43
N ALA A 168 -7.77 -8.37 9.61
CA ALA A 168 -9.03 -7.94 10.19
C ALA A 168 -9.74 -6.90 9.29
N ALA A 169 -8.99 -5.91 8.78
CA ALA A 169 -9.52 -4.89 7.89
C ALA A 169 -10.10 -5.47 6.59
N VAL A 170 -9.37 -6.41 5.96
CA VAL A 170 -9.85 -7.14 4.78
C VAL A 170 -11.12 -7.93 5.11
N GLY A 171 -11.16 -8.63 6.24
CA GLY A 171 -12.34 -9.37 6.68
C GLY A 171 -13.57 -8.47 6.86
N HIS A 172 -13.42 -7.33 7.52
CA HIS A 172 -14.50 -6.34 7.65
C HIS A 172 -14.94 -5.80 6.29
N PHE A 173 -13.99 -5.48 5.41
CA PHE A 173 -14.30 -4.99 4.07
C PHE A 173 -15.05 -6.02 3.22
N GLN A 174 -14.71 -7.31 3.33
CA GLN A 174 -15.42 -8.40 2.65
C GLN A 174 -16.85 -8.59 3.16
N ILE A 175 -17.09 -8.36 4.46
CA ILE A 175 -18.45 -8.36 5.02
C ILE A 175 -19.26 -7.18 4.47
N GLU A 176 -18.66 -5.99 4.37
CA GLU A 176 -19.29 -4.78 3.81
C GLU A 176 -19.51 -4.85 2.29
N SER A 177 -18.63 -5.56 1.60
CA SER A 177 -18.64 -5.73 0.15
C SER A 177 -18.62 -7.21 -0.25
N PRO A 178 -19.73 -7.96 -0.09
CA PRO A 178 -19.76 -9.41 -0.30
C PRO A 178 -19.40 -9.87 -1.72
N THR A 179 -19.45 -8.97 -2.70
CA THR A 179 -19.07 -9.24 -4.10
C THR A 179 -17.58 -9.04 -4.37
N PHE A 180 -16.81 -8.51 -3.41
CA PHE A 180 -15.37 -8.30 -3.57
C PHE A 180 -14.63 -9.64 -3.45
N SER A 181 -13.86 -10.00 -4.49
CA SER A 181 -13.21 -11.31 -4.61
C SER A 181 -11.78 -11.25 -5.17
N LYS A 182 -11.07 -10.14 -4.94
CA LYS A 182 -9.72 -9.96 -5.46
C LYS A 182 -8.67 -10.65 -4.58
N PRO A 183 -7.61 -11.24 -5.16
CA PRO A 183 -6.42 -11.68 -4.42
C PRO A 183 -5.84 -10.58 -3.53
N ILE A 184 -5.35 -11.00 -2.35
CA ILE A 184 -4.69 -10.13 -1.38
C ILE A 184 -3.26 -10.62 -1.19
N TYR A 185 -2.31 -9.72 -1.40
CA TYR A 185 -0.89 -9.93 -1.16
C TYR A 185 -0.45 -9.06 0.01
N ILE A 186 0.34 -9.63 0.91
CA ILE A 186 0.94 -8.87 2.02
C ILE A 186 2.45 -9.14 1.99
N SER A 187 3.24 -8.08 1.76
CA SER A 187 4.70 -8.14 1.76
C SER A 187 5.25 -7.52 3.04
N MET A 188 6.00 -8.32 3.78
CA MET A 188 6.68 -7.88 5.01
C MET A 188 8.13 -7.50 4.75
N VAL A 189 8.68 -6.61 5.58
CA VAL A 189 10.10 -6.21 5.50
C VAL A 189 10.90 -6.76 6.66
N PHE A 190 12.13 -7.18 6.35
CA PHE A 190 13.04 -7.78 7.32
C PHE A 190 14.36 -7.00 7.36
N PRO A 191 14.37 -5.76 7.86
CA PRO A 191 15.59 -4.98 7.99
C PRO A 191 16.63 -5.78 8.80
N ASN A 192 17.85 -5.87 8.27
CA ASN A 192 18.92 -6.70 8.83
C ASN A 192 18.53 -8.18 8.99
N GLY A 193 17.62 -8.67 8.14
CA GLY A 193 17.15 -10.06 8.15
C GLY A 193 16.31 -10.41 9.37
N ARG A 194 15.52 -9.46 9.92
CA ARG A 194 14.63 -9.68 11.08
C ARG A 194 13.38 -8.82 11.03
N LEU A 195 12.27 -9.27 11.64
CA LEU A 195 11.15 -8.38 11.94
C LEU A 195 11.41 -7.61 13.24
N PRO A 196 11.09 -6.30 13.27
CA PRO A 196 11.20 -5.47 14.47
C PRO A 196 10.50 -6.02 15.73
N GLU A 197 9.32 -6.64 15.60
CA GLU A 197 8.55 -7.14 16.75
C GLU A 197 9.03 -8.49 17.29
N TRP A 198 9.83 -9.24 16.53
CA TRP A 198 10.27 -10.54 16.98
C TRP A 198 11.41 -10.43 18.00
N PRO A 199 11.42 -11.28 19.04
CA PRO A 199 12.59 -11.43 19.90
C PRO A 199 13.82 -11.73 19.05
N GLN A 200 14.99 -11.22 19.46
CA GLN A 200 16.25 -11.40 18.72
C GLN A 200 16.64 -12.87 18.50
N SER A 201 16.06 -13.79 19.28
CA SER A 201 16.27 -15.23 19.19
C SER A 201 15.48 -15.92 18.09
N VAL A 202 14.49 -15.25 17.46
CA VAL A 202 13.63 -15.85 16.43
C VAL A 202 14.21 -15.58 15.05
N SER A 203 14.46 -16.64 14.29
CA SER A 203 14.89 -16.52 12.89
C SER A 203 13.72 -16.10 12.00
N VAL A 204 14.01 -15.55 10.82
CA VAL A 204 12.96 -15.19 9.85
C VAL A 204 12.13 -16.39 9.43
N VAL A 205 12.78 -17.55 9.24
CA VAL A 205 12.11 -18.77 8.80
C VAL A 205 11.15 -19.25 9.88
N ASP A 206 11.60 -19.35 11.13
CA ASP A 206 10.79 -19.84 12.24
C ASP A 206 9.65 -18.87 12.56
N GLY A 207 9.95 -17.57 12.55
CA GLY A 207 8.95 -16.54 12.75
C GLY A 207 7.87 -16.59 11.66
N MET A 208 8.24 -16.68 10.38
CA MET A 208 7.27 -16.75 9.28
C MET A 208 6.42 -18.03 9.34
N ALA A 209 7.02 -19.16 9.74
CA ALA A 209 6.28 -20.41 9.95
C ALA A 209 5.28 -20.34 11.10
N SER A 210 5.53 -19.46 12.09
CA SER A 210 4.64 -19.25 13.24
C SER A 210 3.44 -18.36 12.93
N ILE A 211 3.50 -17.56 11.85
CA ILE A 211 2.38 -16.72 11.43
C ILE A 211 1.29 -17.65 10.88
N PRO A 212 0.06 -17.64 11.44
CA PRO A 212 -1.01 -18.48 10.94
C PRO A 212 -1.24 -18.23 9.45
N SER A 213 -1.26 -19.29 8.65
CA SER A 213 -1.67 -19.17 7.25
C SER A 213 -3.13 -18.76 7.18
N CYS A 214 -3.49 -17.88 6.24
CA CYS A 214 -4.89 -17.65 5.86
C CYS A 214 -5.43 -18.86 5.08
N ALA A 215 -5.43 -20.04 5.68
CA ALA A 215 -6.00 -21.24 5.08
C ALA A 215 -7.43 -21.43 5.65
N GLY A 216 -8.42 -20.99 4.88
CA GLY A 216 -9.87 -21.12 5.15
C GLY A 216 -10.52 -19.73 5.22
N SER A 217 -11.52 -19.38 4.40
CA SER A 217 -12.64 -20.14 3.89
C SER A 217 -12.79 -20.05 2.36
N ARG A 218 -12.85 -21.20 1.68
CA ARG A 218 -13.51 -21.30 0.38
C ARG A 218 -15.01 -21.43 0.59
#